data_AF-A0A7H5A7B9-F1
#
_entry.id   AF-A0A7H5A7B9-F1
#
_cell.length_a   1.000
_cell.length_b   1.000
_cell.length_c   1.000
_cell.angle_alpha   90.00
_cell.angle_beta   90.00
_cell.angle_gamma   90.00
#
_symmetry.space_group_name_H-M   'P 1'
#
loop_
_entity.id
_entity.type
_entity.pdbx_description
1 polymer ?
#
loop_
_entity_poly.entity_id
_entity_poly.type
_entity_poly.pdbx_seq_one_letter_code
_entity_poly.pdbx_strand_id
1 'polypeptide(L)'
;MHINTKMRLAALLYLMAAYAVALPGLALFTDLMINGGIIDMWKGAYSFMDLLARRKILYRQFAGLGAILGFVYWLFFFRKYRHHDPLDKYFK
;
A
#
# COMPACT_ATOMS: atom_id res chain seq x y z
N MET A 1 7.09 27.49 8.98
CA MET A 1 6.74 26.21 9.63
C MET A 1 7.89 25.20 9.50
N HIS A 2 8.69 24.99 10.57
CA HIS A 2 9.66 23.88 10.63
C HIS A 2 8.87 22.58 10.82
N ILE A 3 8.33 22.01 9.74
CA ILE A 3 7.76 20.66 9.82
C ILE A 3 8.90 19.73 10.24
N ASN A 4 8.77 19.20 11.45
CA ASN A 4 9.77 18.39 12.13
C ASN A 4 10.19 17.22 11.23
N THR A 5 11.47 17.13 10.89
CA THR A 5 12.02 16.13 9.98
C THR A 5 11.64 14.70 10.38
N LYS A 6 11.46 14.46 11.69
CA LYS A 6 10.98 13.20 12.26
C LYS A 6 9.57 12.80 11.77
N MET A 7 8.64 13.75 11.76
CA MET A 7 7.26 13.52 11.30
C MET A 7 7.19 13.23 9.81
N ARG A 8 8.09 13.84 9.02
CA ARG A 8 8.20 13.60 7.57
C ARG A 8 8.69 12.20 7.26
N LEU A 9 9.70 11.73 7.99
CA LEU A 9 10.21 10.37 7.87
C LEU A 9 9.16 9.34 8.31
N ALA A 10 8.44 9.62 9.40
CA ALA A 10 7.35 8.78 9.86
C ALA A 10 6.22 8.67 8.82
N ALA A 11 5.82 9.78 8.20
CA ALA A 11 4.82 9.79 7.13
C ALA A 11 5.27 9.03 5.88
N LEU A 12 6.57 9.12 5.54
CA LEU A 12 7.14 8.34 4.43
C LEU A 12 7.04 6.84 4.71
N LEU A 13 7.53 6.40 5.87
CA LEU A 13 7.51 5.00 6.27
C LEU A 13 6.07 4.47 6.35
N TYR A 14 5.16 5.28 6.89
CA TYR A 14 3.73 4.96 6.95
C TYR A 14 3.14 4.76 5.56
N LEU A 15 3.37 5.68 4.62
CA LEU A 15 2.86 5.57 3.25
C LEU A 15 3.44 4.36 2.53
N MET A 16 4.76 4.14 2.63
CA MET A 16 5.40 2.97 2.03
C MET A 16 4.82 1.67 2.58
N ALA A 17 4.67 1.55 3.90
CA ALA A 17 4.10 0.36 4.54
C ALA A 17 2.62 0.17 4.17
N ALA A 18 1.81 1.23 4.22
CA ALA A 18 0.39 1.16 3.90
C ALA A 18 0.15 0.67 2.47
N TYR A 19 0.84 1.23 1.49
CA TYR A 19 0.70 0.80 0.10
C TYR A 19 1.34 -0.56 -0.18
N ALA A 20 2.42 -0.92 0.52
CA ALA A 20 3.03 -2.25 0.43
C ALA A 20 2.12 -3.37 0.94
N VAL A 21 1.17 -3.08 1.83
CA VAL A 21 0.16 -4.03 2.30
C VAL A 21 -1.11 -3.96 1.44
N ALA A 22 -1.52 -2.75 1.04
CA ALA A 22 -2.77 -2.54 0.29
C ALA A 22 -2.77 -3.25 -1.07
N LEU A 23 -1.68 -3.18 -1.84
CA LEU A 23 -1.64 -3.80 -3.17
C LEU A 23 -1.68 -5.33 -3.15
N PRO A 24 -0.88 -6.03 -2.31
CA PRO A 24 -1.05 -7.46 -2.12
C PRO A 24 -2.45 -7.84 -1.62
N GLY A 25 -3.04 -7.03 -0.73
CA GLY A 25 -4.40 -7.24 -0.24
C GLY A 25 -5.44 -7.16 -1.36
N LEU A 26 -5.34 -6.17 -2.24
CA LEU A 26 -6.20 -6.05 -3.42
C LEU A 26 -5.99 -7.21 -4.39
N ALA A 27 -4.74 -7.60 -4.65
CA ALA A 27 -4.44 -8.75 -5.51
C ALA A 27 -5.05 -10.05 -4.95
N LEU A 28 -4.90 -10.28 -3.64
CA LEU A 28 -5.51 -11.41 -2.95
C LEU A 28 -7.05 -11.38 -3.08
N PHE A 29 -7.66 -10.22 -2.87
CA PHE A 29 -9.10 -10.04 -3.02
C PHE A 29 -9.57 -10.39 -4.45
N THR A 30 -8.85 -9.91 -5.47
CA THR A 30 -9.17 -10.26 -6.86
C THR A 30 -9.01 -11.76 -7.15
N ASP A 31 -8.01 -12.40 -6.57
CA ASP A 31 -7.81 -13.85 -6.73
C ASP A 31 -8.88 -14.68 -6.03
N LEU A 32 -9.38 -14.20 -4.90
CA LEU A 32 -10.45 -14.86 -4.15
C LEU A 32 -11.82 -14.66 -4.80
N MET A 33 -12.16 -13.42 -5.19
CA MET A 33 -13.49 -13.06 -5.66
C MET A 33 -13.69 -13.24 -7.17
N ILE A 34 -12.72 -12.83 -7.98
CA ILE A 34 -12.87 -12.78 -9.44
C ILE A 34 -12.35 -14.07 -10.07
N ASN A 35 -11.20 -14.55 -9.59
CA ASN A 35 -10.54 -15.74 -10.14
C ASN A 35 -11.14 -17.06 -9.60
N GLY A 36 -12.25 -16.98 -8.85
CA GLY A 36 -12.94 -18.15 -8.31
C GLY A 36 -12.22 -18.84 -7.17
N GLY A 37 -11.19 -18.23 -6.56
CA GLY A 37 -10.39 -18.88 -5.53
C GLY A 37 -11.20 -19.36 -4.32
N ILE A 38 -12.27 -18.67 -3.96
CA ILE A 38 -13.21 -19.12 -2.91
C ILE A 38 -13.96 -20.39 -3.33
N ILE A 39 -14.37 -20.46 -4.60
CA ILE A 39 -15.13 -21.60 -5.15
C ILE A 39 -14.22 -22.83 -5.24
N ASP A 40 -12.98 -22.65 -5.64
CA ASP A 40 -12.01 -23.75 -5.73
C ASP A 40 -11.59 -24.28 -4.36
N MET A 41 -11.46 -23.40 -3.35
CA MET A 41 -11.26 -23.81 -1.96
C MET A 41 -12.49 -24.53 -1.40
N TRP A 42 -13.69 -24.06 -1.70
CA TRP A 42 -14.94 -24.73 -1.32
C TRP A 42 -15.01 -26.15 -1.90
N LYS A 43 -14.61 -26.31 -3.17
CA LYS A 43 -14.57 -27.61 -3.85
C LYS A 43 -13.39 -28.50 -3.42
N GLY A 44 -12.53 -28.03 -2.52
CA GLY A 44 -11.39 -28.78 -2.00
C GLY A 44 -10.23 -28.94 -2.98
N ALA A 45 -10.17 -28.16 -4.06
CA ALA A 45 -9.14 -28.28 -5.09
C ALA A 45 -7.75 -27.87 -4.58
N TYR A 46 -7.68 -26.90 -3.66
CA TYR A 46 -6.46 -26.48 -2.97
C TYR A 46 -6.79 -25.67 -1.71
N SER A 47 -5.84 -25.56 -0.77
CA SER A 47 -6.01 -24.76 0.46
C SER A 47 -5.63 -23.29 0.27
N PHE A 48 -6.08 -22.42 1.16
CA PHE A 48 -5.68 -21.00 1.17
C PHE A 48 -4.15 -20.83 1.24
N MET A 49 -3.46 -21.69 2.01
CA MET A 49 -2.02 -21.69 2.13
C MET A 49 -1.32 -22.07 0.81
N ASP A 50 -1.90 -23.00 0.05
CA ASP A 50 -1.37 -23.38 -1.27
C ASP A 50 -1.49 -22.23 -2.28
N LEU A 51 -2.58 -21.46 -2.23
CA LEU A 51 -2.76 -20.29 -3.07
C LEU A 51 -1.75 -19.19 -2.74
N LEU A 52 -1.55 -18.92 -1.44
CA LEU A 52 -0.53 -17.99 -0.97
C LEU A 52 0.88 -18.44 -1.36
N ALA A 53 1.19 -19.73 -1.24
CA ALA A 53 2.49 -20.29 -1.61
C ALA A 53 2.75 -20.16 -3.11
N ARG A 54 1.77 -20.51 -3.96
CA ARG A 54 1.87 -20.39 -5.43
C ARG A 54 2.03 -18.95 -5.89
N ARG A 55 1.35 -18.00 -5.24
CA ARG A 55 1.35 -16.58 -5.62
C ARG A 55 2.29 -15.72 -4.79
N LYS A 56 3.13 -16.32 -3.95
CA LYS A 56 4.08 -15.64 -3.06
C LYS A 56 4.98 -14.63 -3.79
N ILE A 57 5.49 -15.02 -4.96
CA ILE A 57 6.37 -14.16 -5.77
C ILE A 57 5.59 -12.96 -6.29
N LEU A 58 4.37 -13.18 -6.78
CA LEU A 58 3.48 -12.15 -7.30
C LEU A 58 3.05 -11.17 -6.20
N TYR A 59 2.63 -11.65 -5.03
CA TYR A 59 2.32 -10.78 -3.89
C TYR A 59 3.53 -9.99 -3.39
N ARG A 60 4.73 -10.58 -3.41
CA ARG A 60 5.97 -9.84 -3.09
C ARG A 60 6.25 -8.73 -4.10
N GLN A 61 6.04 -8.98 -5.39
CA GLN A 61 6.18 -7.95 -6.43
C GLN A 61 5.17 -6.82 -6.23
N PHE A 62 3.91 -7.14 -5.94
CA PHE A 62 2.89 -6.12 -5.62
C PHE A 62 3.21 -5.33 -4.35
N ALA A 63 3.80 -5.97 -3.33
CA ALA A 63 4.25 -5.26 -2.13
C ALA A 63 5.37 -4.26 -2.47
N GLY A 64 6.31 -4.66 -3.33
CA GLY A 64 7.36 -3.77 -3.84
C GLY A 64 6.81 -2.60 -4.65
N LEU A 65 5.88 -2.86 -5.58
CA LEU A 65 5.20 -1.81 -6.34
C LEU A 65 4.43 -0.87 -5.42
N GLY A 66 3.82 -1.40 -4.36
CA GLY A 66 3.08 -0.63 -3.36
C GLY A 66 4.02 0.30 -2.60
N ALA A 67 5.15 -0.20 -2.12
CA ALA A 67 6.17 0.63 -1.47
C ALA A 67 6.67 1.75 -2.39
N ILE A 68 6.91 1.46 -3.67
CA ILE A 68 7.34 2.45 -4.66
C ILE A 68 6.24 3.51 -4.87
N LEU A 69 4.98 3.10 -5.00
CA LEU A 69 3.85 4.02 -5.12
C LEU A 69 3.68 4.91 -3.89
N GLY A 70 3.81 4.34 -2.68
CA GLY A 70 3.79 5.10 -1.42
C GLY A 70 4.93 6.13 -1.36
N PHE A 71 6.13 5.76 -1.84
CA PHE A 71 7.27 6.68 -1.95
C PHE A 71 7.03 7.80 -2.98
N VAL A 72 6.50 7.48 -4.17
CA VAL A 72 6.16 8.47 -5.20
C VAL A 72 5.06 9.41 -4.71
N TYR A 73 4.02 8.89 -4.06
CA TYR A 73 2.95 9.69 -3.47
C TYR A 73 3.51 10.65 -2.42
N TRP A 74 4.38 10.14 -1.53
CA TRP A 74 5.07 10.98 -0.55
C TRP A 74 5.91 12.08 -1.22
N LEU A 75 6.67 11.78 -2.28
CA LEU A 75 7.45 12.79 -3.02
C LEU A 75 6.57 13.90 -3.61
N PHE A 76 5.43 13.55 -4.20
CA PHE A 76 4.49 14.53 -4.75
C PHE A 76 3.84 15.38 -3.65
N PHE A 77 3.41 14.75 -2.56
CA PHE A 77 2.86 15.46 -1.40
C PHE A 77 3.92 16.40 -0.80
N PHE A 78 5.15 15.91 -0.59
CA PHE A 78 6.25 16.72 -0.09
C PHE A 78 6.55 17.95 -0.97
N ARG A 79 6.46 17.79 -2.30
CA ARG A 79 6.64 18.90 -3.25
C ARG A 79 5.47 19.90 -3.20
N LYS A 80 4.24 19.43 -3.02
CA LYS A 80 3.02 20.27 -3.01
C LYS A 80 2.87 21.08 -1.70
N TYR A 81 3.20 20.50 -0.55
CA TYR A 81 3.11 21.18 0.76
C TYR A 81 4.30 22.09 1.08
N ARG A 82 5.22 22.31 0.14
CA ARG A 82 6.29 23.30 0.27
C ARG A 82 5.79 24.74 0.06
N HIS A 83 4.61 24.93 -0.55
CA HIS A 83 4.14 26.26 -0.99
C HIS A 83 2.77 26.72 -0.48
N HIS A 84 1.90 25.85 0.01
CA HIS A 84 0.67 26.30 0.68
C HIS A 84 0.23 25.27 1.70
N ASP A 85 0.49 25.54 2.98
CA ASP A 85 -0.29 24.94 4.05
C ASP A 85 -1.54 25.84 4.24
N PRO A 86 -2.75 25.41 3.81
CA PRO A 86 -3.96 26.23 3.92
C PRO A 86 -4.35 26.51 5.38
N LEU A 87 -3.77 25.79 6.34
CA LEU A 87 -3.98 25.96 7.77
C LEU A 87 -3.20 27.14 8.37
N ASP A 88 -2.15 27.65 7.71
CA ASP A 88 -1.36 28.79 8.19
C ASP A 88 -2.20 30.09 8.30
N LYS A 89 -3.36 30.15 7.63
CA LYS A 89 -4.29 31.29 7.68
C LYS A 89 -5.04 31.40 9.02
N TYR A 90 -5.11 30.32 9.79
CA TYR A 90 -5.91 30.22 11.02
C TYR A 90 -5.11 30.35 12.32
N PHE A 91 -3.79 30.46 12.26
CA PHE A 91 -2.90 30.55 13.42
C PHE A 91 -2.16 31.91 13.53
N LYS A 92 -2.83 33.01 13.13
CA LYS A 92 -2.29 34.37 13.23
C LYS A 92 -2.79 35.09 14.47
#